data_AF-A0A526YMN7-F1
#
_entry.id   AF-A0A526YMN7-F1
#
_cell.length_a   1.000
_cell.length_b   1.000
_cell.length_c   1.000
_cell.angle_alpha   90.00
_cell.angle_beta   90.00
_cell.angle_gamma   90.00
#
_symmetry.space_group_name_H-M   'P 1'
#
loop_
_entity.id
_entity.type
_entity.pdbx_description
1 polymer ?
#
loop_
_entity_poly.entity_id
_entity_poly.type
_entity_poly.pdbx_seq_one_letter_code
_entity_poly.pdbx_strand_id
1 'polypeptide(L)' 'VVRTRREGGILRIDFGEPEEKLEPIEWDEFFRIFDENDLTFLYQDETGSGKNSRFNKFIDRKNG' A
#
# COMPACT_ATOMS: atom_id res chain seq x y z
N VAL A 1 -13.90 6.37 -0.96
CA VAL A 1 -14.46 5.29 -0.12
C VAL A 1 -13.83 3.93 -0.41
N VAL A 2 -13.04 3.37 0.52
CA VAL A 2 -12.64 1.97 0.46
C VAL A 2 -13.87 1.07 0.64
N ARG A 3 -14.05 0.07 -0.24
CA ARG A 3 -14.87 -1.09 0.08
C ARG A 3 -14.17 -2.39 -0.28
N THR A 4 -13.87 -3.22 0.70
CA THR A 4 -13.71 -4.67 0.51
C THR A 4 -14.52 -5.42 1.57
N ARG A 5 -14.91 -6.65 1.23
CA ARG A 5 -15.83 -7.54 1.98
C ARG A 5 -15.19 -8.23 3.21
N ARG A 6 -14.12 -7.65 3.74
CA ARG A 6 -13.54 -7.93 5.07
C ARG A 6 -13.41 -6.58 5.75
N GLU A 7 -13.53 -6.49 7.08
CA GLU A 7 -13.23 -5.25 7.80
C GLU A 7 -11.82 -4.78 7.38
N GLY A 8 -11.71 -3.81 6.46
CA GLY A 8 -10.46 -3.61 5.76
C GLY A 8 -10.46 -2.54 4.66
N GLY A 9 -9.58 -1.55 4.87
CA GLY A 9 -9.07 -0.54 3.96
C GLY A 9 -8.42 -1.10 2.68
N ILE A 10 -8.43 -0.38 1.55
CA ILE A 10 -7.46 -0.53 0.46
C ILE A 10 -6.65 0.75 0.49
N LEU A 11 -5.40 0.63 0.90
CA LEU A 11 -4.42 1.70 0.79
C LEU A 11 -3.80 1.62 -0.60
N ARG A 12 -3.96 2.69 -1.40
CA ARG A 12 -3.35 2.81 -2.73
C ARG A 12 -2.35 3.95 -2.71
N ILE A 13 -1.16 3.70 -3.23
CA ILE A 13 -0.19 4.76 -3.53
C ILE A 13 -0.36 5.09 -5.01
N ASP A 14 -0.76 6.32 -5.29
CA ASP A 14 -0.81 6.83 -6.65
C ASP A 14 0.57 7.42 -7.00
N PHE A 15 1.23 6.85 -8.01
CA PHE A 15 2.52 7.32 -8.52
C PHE A 15 2.37 8.22 -9.75
N GLY A 16 1.14 8.58 -10.13
CA GLY A 16 0.83 9.33 -11.34
C GLY A 16 -0.25 10.40 -11.12
N GLU A 17 -1.08 10.59 -12.15
CA GLU A 17 -2.18 11.57 -12.10
C GLU A 17 -3.28 11.09 -11.15
N PRO A 18 -3.78 11.97 -10.26
CA PRO A 18 -4.81 11.62 -9.28
C PRO A 18 -6.03 10.96 -9.94
N GLU A 19 -6.37 9.76 -9.51
CA GLU A 19 -7.61 9.12 -9.98
C GLU A 19 -8.84 9.73 -9.29
N GLU A 20 -9.75 10.34 -10.07
CA GLU A 20 -10.97 11.04 -9.58
C GLU A 20 -11.90 10.19 -8.67
N LYS A 21 -11.75 8.86 -8.71
CA LYS A 21 -12.55 7.92 -7.89
C LYS A 21 -11.93 7.64 -6.52
N LEU A 22 -10.72 8.13 -6.27
CA LEU A 22 -10.01 7.97 -5.01
C LEU A 22 -10.21 9.21 -4.15
N GLU A 23 -10.35 8.98 -2.85
CA GLU A 23 -10.33 10.07 -1.87
C GLU A 23 -8.89 10.22 -1.39
N PRO A 24 -8.27 11.40 -1.55
CA PRO A 24 -6.97 11.65 -0.97
C PRO A 24 -7.07 11.65 0.55
N ILE A 25 -6.02 11.17 1.21
CA ILE A 25 -5.84 11.26 2.66
C ILE A 25 -4.51 11.92 2.95
N GLU A 26 -4.43 12.60 4.10
CA GLU A 26 -3.18 13.19 4.58
C GLU A 26 -2.17 12.10 4.98
N TRP A 27 -0.89 12.44 4.95
CA TRP A 27 0.19 11.53 5.33
C TRP A 27 0.05 11.00 6.76
N ASP A 28 -0.39 11.84 7.70
CA ASP A 28 -0.59 11.43 9.09
C ASP A 28 -1.66 10.33 9.22
N GLU A 29 -2.75 10.45 8.45
CA GLU A 29 -3.81 9.44 8.42
C GLU A 29 -3.34 8.14 7.76
N PHE A 30 -2.52 8.25 6.70
CA PHE A 30 -1.87 7.10 6.08
C PHE A 30 -1.02 6.31 7.07
N PHE A 31 -0.12 6.99 7.81
CA PHE A 31 0.76 6.31 8.77
C PHE A 31 -0.02 5.74 9.96
N ARG A 32 -1.06 6.43 10.42
CA ARG A 32 -1.96 5.91 11.45
C ARG A 32 -2.61 4.60 11.03
N ILE A 33 -3.18 4.53 9.84
CA ILE A 33 -3.78 3.30 9.29
C ILE A 33 -2.72 2.19 9.16
N PHE A 34 -1.53 2.54 8.68
CA PHE A 34 -0.43 1.59 8.49
C PHE A 34 0.00 0.93 9.81
N ASP A 35 0.18 1.74 10.87
CA ASP A 35 0.59 1.25 12.19
C ASP A 35 -0.55 0.53 12.93
N GLU A 36 -1.78 1.05 12.88
CA GLU A 36 -2.95 0.42 13.53
C GLU A 36 -3.24 -0.98 12.96
N ASN A 37 -2.94 -1.22 11.68
CA ASN A 37 -3.12 -2.51 11.03
C ASN A 37 -1.86 -3.39 11.04
N ASP A 38 -0.81 -3.00 11.77
CA ASP A 38 0.48 -3.70 11.89
C ASP A 38 1.04 -4.12 10.52
N LEU A 39 1.06 -3.17 9.58
CA LEU A 39 1.50 -3.43 8.20
C LEU A 39 3.01 -3.28 8.04
N THR A 40 3.53 -3.94 7.00
CA THR A 40 4.90 -3.81 6.51
C THR A 40 4.88 -3.64 4.99
N PHE A 41 5.75 -2.77 4.47
CA PHE A 41 5.92 -2.55 3.04
C PHE A 41 7.00 -3.49 2.50
N LEU A 42 6.56 -4.55 1.80
CA LEU A 42 7.44 -5.45 1.08
C LEU A 42 7.69 -4.89 -0.32
N TYR A 43 8.96 -4.70 -0.67
CA TYR A 43 9.37 -4.30 -2.01
C TYR A 43 10.46 -5.22 -2.53
N GLN A 44 10.59 -5.26 -3.84
CA GLN A 44 11.68 -5.94 -4.53
C GLN A 44 12.48 -4.88 -5.29
N ASP A 45 13.81 -4.92 -5.16
CA ASP A 45 14.69 -3.99 -5.87
C ASP A 45 14.89 -4.42 -7.33
N GLU A 46 15.26 -5.69 -7.53
CA GLU A 46 15.48 -6.27 -8.84
C GLU A 46 14.61 -7.51 -9.10
N THR A 47 14.15 -7.65 -10.34
CA THR A 47 13.54 -8.88 -10.85
C THR A 47 14.58 -10.00 -10.94
N GLY A 48 14.15 -11.26 -11.07
CA GLY A 48 15.07 -12.38 -11.33
C GLY A 48 15.92 -12.27 -12.61
N SER A 49 15.64 -11.27 -13.46
CA SER A 49 16.42 -10.93 -14.66
C SER A 49 17.39 -9.74 -14.47
N GLY A 50 17.55 -9.23 -13.24
CA GLY A 50 18.43 -8.10 -12.92
C GLY A 50 17.91 -6.72 -13.36
N LYS A 51 16.61 -6.62 -13.71
CA LYS A 51 15.95 -5.34 -14.05
C LYS A 51 15.28 -4.77 -12.81
N ASN A 52 15.21 -3.44 -12.69
CA ASN A 52 14.42 -2.75 -11.66
C ASN A 52 13.01 -3.33 -11.57
N SER A 53 12.61 -3.72 -10.36
CA SER A 53 11.28 -4.25 -10.11
C SER A 53 10.28 -3.14 -9.82
N ARG A 54 9.03 -3.36 -10.25
CA ARG A 54 7.88 -2.52 -9.89
C ARG A 54 7.02 -3.18 -8.83
N PHE A 55 7.49 -4.29 -8.26
CA PHE A 55 6.75 -5.04 -7.27
C PHE A 55 6.86 -4.37 -5.91
N ASN A 56 5.70 -4.06 -5.34
CA ASN A 56 5.54 -3.65 -3.96
C ASN A 56 4.19 -4.15 -3.43
N LYS A 57 4.12 -4.42 -2.13
CA LYS A 57 2.92 -4.93 -1.47
C LYS A 57 2.94 -4.60 0.02
N PHE A 58 1.77 -4.28 0.57
CA PHE A 58 1.56 -4.27 2.01
C PHE A 58 1.22 -5.67 2.51
N ILE A 59 1.94 -6.14 3.52
CA ILE A 59 1.72 -7.42 4.19
C ILE A 59 1.55 -7.17 5.70
N ASP A 60 0.90 -8.10 6.37
CA ASP A 60 0.89 -8.14 7.84
C ASP A 60 2.33 -8.34 8.33
N ARG A 61 2.78 -7.49 9.26
CA ARG A 61 4.14 -7.49 9.82
C ARG A 61 4.51 -8.82 10.46
N LYS A 62 3.55 -9.55 11.03
CA LYS A 62 3.80 -10.87 11.64
C LYS A 62 3.94 -12.00 10.63
N ASN A 63 3.55 -11.75 9.37
CA ASN A 63 3.63 -12.71 8.27
C ASN A 63 4.73 -12.36 7.25
N GLY A 64 5.55 -11.35 7.53
CA GLY A 64 6.67 -10.89 6.71
C GLY A 64 8.01 -11.53 7.07
#